data_AF-A0A0R1YU61-F1
#
_entry.id   AF-A0A0R1YU61-F1
#
_cell.length_a   1.000
_cell.length_b   1.000
_cell.length_c   1.000
_cell.angle_alpha   90.00
_cell.angle_beta   90.00
_cell.angle_gamma   90.00
#
_symmetry.space_group_name_H-M   'P 1'
#
loop_
_entity.id
_entity.type
_entity.pdbx_description
1 polymer ?
#
loop_
_entity_poly.entity_id
_entity_poly.type
_entity_poly.pdbx_seq_one_letter_code
_entity_poly.pdbx_strand_id
1 'polypeptide(L)'
;MKRPIFTGQYTKVDGHRGKRILTPKGTILKVLLTSGNTAVLSRGLMSYKAQQHLYENKMASYHTKHYNTKYFAPYRFKLPVRARVMQVGSGYTNQAASNYKPIFYITMDGYLQYYSGARLKHYDIKNSFESKSGSQDENPLWRIKPTTMVKINHFKTTGNTSYVYYKKPIKGLPDRKVSSRYYRLSIQKIKNQQRTWRNGDSALTAWWTQYNVGGHAFYDLIEMEADS
;
A
#
# COMPACT_ATOMS: atom_id res chain seq x y z
N MET A 1 -13.61 -10.15 -9.05
CA MET A 1 -14.97 -9.96 -9.60
C MET A 1 -15.27 -10.99 -10.68
N LYS A 2 -16.52 -11.42 -10.83
CA LYS A 2 -16.94 -12.43 -11.82
C LYS A 2 -17.41 -11.85 -13.17
N ARG A 3 -17.77 -10.56 -13.24
CA ARG A 3 -18.12 -9.81 -14.47
C ARG A 3 -17.74 -8.32 -14.35
N PRO A 4 -17.76 -7.53 -15.43
CA PRO A 4 -17.54 -6.09 -15.34
C PRO A 4 -18.65 -5.39 -14.54
N ILE A 5 -18.28 -4.49 -13.63
CA ILE A 5 -19.24 -3.68 -12.85
C ILE A 5 -18.69 -2.27 -12.61
N PHE A 6 -19.58 -1.32 -12.36
CA PHE A 6 -19.18 0.02 -11.96
C PHE A 6 -18.83 0.04 -10.46
N THR A 7 -17.62 0.50 -10.13
CA THR A 7 -17.11 0.62 -8.75
C THR A 7 -16.82 2.05 -8.36
N GLY A 8 -17.47 3.02 -9.02
CA GLY A 8 -17.39 4.42 -8.61
C GLY A 8 -16.32 5.30 -9.26
N GLN A 9 -15.48 4.71 -10.13
CA GLN A 9 -14.35 5.42 -10.72
C GLN A 9 -14.70 6.01 -12.08
N TYR A 10 -14.14 7.18 -12.35
CA TYR A 10 -14.25 7.85 -13.64
C TYR A 10 -12.86 8.06 -14.23
N THR A 11 -12.79 8.23 -15.55
CA THR A 11 -11.55 8.71 -16.17
C THR A 11 -11.30 10.15 -15.71
N LYS A 12 -10.02 10.53 -15.60
CA LYS A 12 -9.62 11.92 -15.39
C LYS A 12 -9.23 12.54 -16.72
N VAL A 13 -9.84 13.67 -17.07
CA VAL A 13 -9.56 14.44 -18.29
C VAL A 13 -9.29 15.87 -17.84
N ASP A 14 -8.05 16.34 -18.01
CA ASP A 14 -7.60 17.70 -17.63
C ASP A 14 -7.96 18.12 -16.20
N GLY A 15 -7.87 17.18 -15.24
CA GLY A 15 -8.24 17.45 -13.85
C GLY A 15 -9.71 17.14 -13.53
N HIS A 16 -10.56 17.05 -14.55
CA HIS A 16 -12.00 16.90 -14.43
C HIS A 16 -12.47 15.45 -14.57
N ARG A 17 -13.68 15.22 -14.08
CA ARG A 17 -14.38 13.94 -14.18
C ARG A 17 -14.79 13.68 -15.62
N GLY A 18 -14.30 12.59 -16.19
CA GLY A 18 -14.70 12.08 -17.50
C GLY A 18 -15.72 10.94 -17.40
N LYS A 19 -15.54 9.91 -18.23
CA LYS A 19 -16.49 8.80 -18.42
C LYS A 19 -16.42 7.79 -17.26
N ARG A 20 -17.53 7.09 -17.01
CA ARG A 20 -17.58 5.97 -16.06
C ARG A 20 -16.60 4.87 -16.48
N ILE A 21 -15.84 4.34 -15.52
CA ILE A 21 -14.98 3.19 -15.72
C ILE A 21 -15.71 1.94 -15.21
N LEU A 22 -16.03 1.02 -16.12
CA LEU A 22 -16.42 -0.33 -15.73
C LEU A 22 -15.17 -1.08 -15.30
N THR A 23 -15.16 -1.52 -14.05
CA THR A 23 -14.08 -2.36 -13.54
C THR A 23 -14.19 -3.74 -14.17
N PRO A 24 -13.14 -4.23 -14.87
CA PRO A 24 -13.20 -5.49 -15.59
C PRO A 24 -13.44 -6.73 -14.72
N LYS A 25 -13.91 -7.82 -15.37
CA LYS A 25 -13.90 -9.16 -14.77
C LYS A 25 -12.47 -9.51 -14.32
N GLY A 26 -12.35 -10.21 -13.20
CA GLY A 26 -11.06 -10.65 -12.65
C GLY A 26 -10.31 -9.60 -11.84
N THR A 27 -10.75 -8.33 -11.81
CA THR A 27 -10.14 -7.33 -10.91
C THR A 27 -10.33 -7.73 -9.46
N ILE A 28 -9.25 -7.58 -8.68
CA ILE A 28 -9.25 -7.72 -7.22
C ILE A 28 -9.60 -6.37 -6.62
N LEU A 29 -10.57 -6.35 -5.72
CA LEU A 29 -11.02 -5.15 -5.02
C LEU A 29 -10.77 -5.30 -3.52
N LYS A 30 -10.45 -4.18 -2.86
CA LYS A 30 -10.37 -4.07 -1.40
C LYS A 30 -11.77 -3.80 -0.87
N VAL A 31 -12.17 -4.54 0.16
CA VAL A 31 -13.35 -4.22 0.96
C VAL A 31 -12.94 -3.17 1.98
N LEU A 32 -13.63 -2.02 1.98
CA LEU A 32 -13.39 -0.92 2.93
C LEU A 32 -14.35 -0.98 4.11
N LEU A 33 -15.62 -1.29 3.84
CA LEU A 33 -16.68 -1.39 4.83
C LEU A 33 -17.71 -2.42 4.36
N THR A 34 -18.35 -3.11 5.30
CA THR A 34 -19.52 -3.96 5.05
C THR A 34 -20.69 -3.49 5.90
N SER A 35 -21.89 -3.45 5.32
CA SER A 35 -23.14 -3.16 6.04
C SER A 35 -24.26 -4.03 5.47
N GLY A 36 -24.75 -4.99 6.25
CA GLY A 36 -25.68 -6.01 5.79
C GLY A 36 -25.18 -6.70 4.51
N ASN A 37 -25.99 -6.62 3.44
CA ASN A 37 -25.67 -7.20 2.12
C ASN A 37 -24.93 -6.23 1.17
N THR A 38 -24.39 -5.13 1.71
CA THR A 38 -23.66 -4.11 0.95
C THR A 38 -22.19 -4.05 1.36
N ALA A 39 -21.32 -3.72 0.41
CA ALA A 39 -19.91 -3.47 0.68
C ALA A 39 -19.41 -2.23 -0.06
N VAL A 40 -18.61 -1.41 0.63
CA VAL A 40 -17.83 -0.35 0.00
C VAL A 40 -16.58 -0.99 -0.57
N LEU A 41 -16.44 -0.95 -1.89
CA LEU A 41 -15.31 -1.55 -2.60
C LEU A 41 -14.43 -0.48 -3.20
N SER A 42 -13.11 -0.66 -3.11
CA SER A 42 -12.14 0.17 -3.81
C SER A 42 -11.17 -0.69 -4.61
N ARG A 43 -10.41 -0.07 -5.53
CA ARG A 43 -9.29 -0.75 -6.19
C ARG A 43 -8.08 -0.94 -5.29
N GLY A 44 -8.17 -0.49 -4.02
CA GLY A 44 -7.06 -0.49 -3.08
C GLY A 44 -5.92 0.42 -3.51
N LEU A 45 -4.71 0.12 -3.06
CA LEU A 45 -3.51 0.89 -3.33
C LEU A 45 -3.08 0.76 -4.80
N MET A 46 -3.50 1.69 -5.64
CA MET A 46 -3.16 1.73 -7.07
C MET A 46 -1.82 2.43 -7.31
N SER A 47 -1.17 2.12 -8.43
CA SER A 47 0.04 2.85 -8.81
C SER A 47 -0.22 4.32 -9.09
N TYR A 48 0.79 5.17 -8.82
CA TYR A 48 0.78 6.59 -9.13
C TYR A 48 0.41 6.83 -10.60
N LYS A 49 0.96 6.01 -11.51
CA LYS A 49 0.61 6.05 -12.94
C LYS A 49 -0.89 5.82 -13.15
N ALA A 50 -1.47 4.79 -12.52
CA ALA A 50 -2.90 4.53 -12.65
C ALA A 50 -3.73 5.67 -12.04
N GLN A 51 -3.33 6.18 -10.88
CA GLN A 51 -4.02 7.28 -10.18
C GLN A 51 -4.08 8.57 -11.00
N GLN A 52 -3.06 8.88 -11.80
CA GLN A 52 -3.08 10.07 -12.67
C GLN A 52 -4.22 10.07 -13.71
N HIS A 53 -4.75 8.89 -14.03
CA HIS A 53 -5.82 8.73 -15.01
C HIS A 53 -7.19 8.45 -14.38
N LEU A 54 -7.27 8.43 -13.04
CA LEU A 54 -8.49 8.16 -12.30
C LEU A 54 -9.00 9.43 -11.63
N TYR A 55 -10.28 9.71 -11.81
CA TYR A 55 -11.02 10.68 -11.02
C TYR A 55 -11.80 9.90 -9.96
N GLU A 56 -11.38 10.05 -8.70
CA GLU A 56 -12.07 9.51 -7.53
C GLU A 56 -12.69 10.67 -6.76
N ASN A 57 -14.02 10.72 -6.68
CA ASN A 57 -14.69 11.72 -5.85
C ASN A 57 -14.36 11.41 -4.38
N LYS A 58 -13.96 12.40 -3.57
CA LYS A 58 -13.56 12.18 -2.16
C LYS A 58 -14.67 11.52 -1.31
N MET A 59 -15.93 11.60 -1.74
CA MET A 59 -17.10 10.93 -1.14
C MET A 59 -17.61 9.72 -1.95
N ALA A 60 -16.80 9.18 -2.86
CA ALA A 60 -17.11 7.99 -3.66
C ALA A 60 -17.02 6.68 -2.85
N SER A 61 -17.59 6.65 -1.65
CA SER A 61 -18.06 5.43 -1.01
C SER A 61 -19.22 4.88 -1.85
N TYR A 62 -18.93 4.38 -3.05
CA TYR A 62 -19.93 3.71 -3.87
C TYR A 62 -20.17 2.33 -3.26
N HIS A 63 -21.14 2.29 -2.35
CA HIS A 63 -21.72 1.08 -1.82
C HIS A 63 -22.11 0.19 -2.99
N THR A 64 -21.41 -0.94 -3.14
CA THR A 64 -21.95 -2.01 -3.96
C THR A 64 -23.15 -2.54 -3.20
N LYS A 65 -24.36 -2.07 -3.56
CA LYS A 65 -25.62 -2.42 -2.90
C LYS A 65 -25.90 -3.93 -2.87
N HIS A 66 -25.18 -4.71 -3.67
CA HIS A 66 -25.32 -6.15 -3.78
C HIS A 66 -23.94 -6.84 -3.74
N TYR A 67 -23.23 -6.73 -2.62
CA TYR A 67 -22.08 -7.61 -2.40
C TYR A 67 -22.60 -9.01 -2.11
N ASN A 68 -22.44 -9.92 -3.07
CA ASN A 68 -22.81 -11.31 -2.92
C ASN A 68 -21.81 -12.21 -3.67
N THR A 69 -21.88 -13.49 -3.38
CA THR A 69 -21.03 -14.51 -4.02
C THR A 69 -21.37 -14.73 -5.51
N LYS A 70 -22.49 -14.17 -6.02
CA LYS A 70 -22.83 -14.18 -7.45
C LYS A 70 -21.90 -13.28 -8.26
N TYR A 71 -21.49 -12.14 -7.73
CA TYR A 71 -20.61 -11.18 -8.43
C TYR A 71 -19.17 -11.15 -7.91
N PHE A 72 -18.98 -11.61 -6.67
CA PHE A 72 -17.69 -11.59 -5.99
C PHE A 72 -17.27 -12.99 -5.56
N ALA A 73 -15.97 -13.15 -5.38
CA ALA A 73 -15.38 -14.31 -4.75
C ALA A 73 -14.28 -13.78 -3.82
N PRO A 74 -14.16 -14.30 -2.59
CA PRO A 74 -13.02 -14.02 -1.74
C PRO A 74 -11.73 -14.31 -2.50
N TYR A 75 -10.73 -13.46 -2.33
CA TYR A 75 -9.45 -13.61 -3.02
C TYR A 75 -8.30 -13.55 -2.03
N ARG A 76 -7.56 -14.66 -1.93
CA ARG A 76 -6.30 -14.71 -1.21
C ARG A 76 -5.18 -14.24 -2.15
N PHE A 77 -4.41 -13.24 -1.73
CA PHE A 77 -3.30 -12.76 -2.55
C PHE A 77 -2.27 -13.86 -2.80
N LYS A 78 -1.99 -14.13 -4.08
CA LYS A 78 -0.83 -14.93 -4.50
C LYS A 78 0.51 -14.29 -4.08
N LEU A 79 0.52 -12.97 -3.89
CA LEU A 79 1.64 -12.20 -3.34
C LEU A 79 1.19 -11.54 -2.02
N PRO A 80 1.39 -12.17 -0.86
CA PRO A 80 0.83 -11.71 0.42
C PRO A 80 1.33 -10.33 0.88
N VAL A 81 2.51 -9.92 0.42
CA VAL A 81 3.13 -8.61 0.73
C VAL A 81 2.59 -7.46 -0.12
N ARG A 82 1.61 -7.73 -0.99
CA ARG A 82 0.92 -6.68 -1.77
C ARG A 82 0.12 -5.77 -0.84
N ALA A 83 0.12 -4.48 -1.15
CA ALA A 83 -0.52 -3.40 -0.38
C ALA A 83 -0.04 -3.27 1.08
N ARG A 84 1.19 -3.71 1.36
CA ARG A 84 1.90 -3.50 2.63
C ARG A 84 2.90 -2.37 2.47
N VAL A 85 2.95 -1.45 3.43
CA VAL A 85 3.78 -0.24 3.36
C VAL A 85 5.01 -0.44 4.20
N MET A 86 6.08 -0.85 3.53
CA MET A 86 7.34 -1.24 4.15
C MET A 86 8.22 -0.03 4.36
N GLN A 87 8.38 0.40 5.61
CA GLN A 87 9.31 1.43 6.02
C GLN A 87 10.62 0.81 6.52
N VAL A 88 11.76 1.42 6.18
CA VAL A 88 13.07 0.99 6.69
C VAL A 88 13.11 1.11 8.21
N GLY A 89 13.52 0.04 8.90
CA GLY A 89 13.68 0.00 10.35
C GLY A 89 13.28 -1.34 10.97
N SER A 90 13.66 -1.56 12.22
CA SER A 90 13.27 -2.74 12.99
C SER A 90 11.83 -2.67 13.53
N GLY A 91 11.20 -1.50 13.48
CA GLY A 91 9.84 -1.29 13.97
C GLY A 91 9.51 0.18 14.11
N TYR A 92 8.26 0.45 14.48
CA TYR A 92 7.82 1.80 14.79
C TYR A 92 8.43 2.28 16.12
N THR A 93 8.85 3.54 16.15
CA THR A 93 9.24 4.25 17.37
C THR A 93 8.63 5.64 17.36
N ASN A 94 8.11 6.09 18.50
CA ASN A 94 7.64 7.46 18.69
C ASN A 94 8.82 8.44 18.94
N GLN A 95 9.83 8.41 18.07
CA GLN A 95 11.02 9.26 18.17
C GLN A 95 11.28 9.93 16.83
N ALA A 96 11.65 11.22 16.85
CA ALA A 96 11.89 11.98 15.61
C ALA A 96 12.96 11.35 14.67
N ALA A 97 13.91 10.58 15.22
CA ALA A 97 14.95 9.90 14.45
C ALA A 97 14.42 8.81 13.49
N SER A 98 13.20 8.30 13.71
CA SER A 98 12.55 7.31 12.83
C SER A 98 11.74 7.96 11.70
N ASN A 99 11.58 9.29 11.70
CA ASN A 99 10.84 10.02 10.67
C ASN A 99 11.55 9.97 9.32
N TYR A 100 10.75 9.99 8.26
CA TYR A 100 11.20 10.11 6.86
C TYR A 100 12.17 9.00 6.43
N LYS A 101 12.15 7.85 7.10
CA LYS A 101 12.90 6.67 6.62
C LYS A 101 12.28 6.18 5.32
N PRO A 102 13.08 5.67 4.35
CA PRO A 102 12.55 5.26 3.06
C PRO A 102 11.39 4.27 3.18
N ILE A 103 10.43 4.40 2.28
CA ILE A 103 9.23 3.57 2.23
C ILE A 103 9.15 2.92 0.85
N PHE A 104 8.74 1.66 0.79
CA PHE A 104 8.25 1.06 -0.45
C PHE A 104 6.97 0.26 -0.24
N TYR A 105 6.22 0.07 -1.30
CA TYR A 105 5.09 -0.84 -1.31
C TYR A 105 4.83 -1.40 -2.69
N ILE A 106 4.08 -2.50 -2.73
CA ILE A 106 3.63 -3.15 -3.95
C ILE A 106 2.16 -2.87 -4.14
N THR A 107 1.82 -2.22 -5.25
CA THR A 107 0.46 -1.80 -5.56
C THR A 107 -0.41 -2.97 -6.04
N MET A 108 -1.72 -2.77 -6.00
CA MET A 108 -2.72 -3.75 -6.42
C MET A 108 -2.61 -4.10 -7.91
N ASP A 109 -2.20 -3.12 -8.73
CA ASP A 109 -1.91 -3.27 -10.16
C ASP A 109 -0.46 -3.71 -10.45
N GLY A 110 0.31 -4.11 -9.43
CA GLY A 110 1.57 -4.84 -9.58
C GLY A 110 2.78 -3.96 -9.93
N TYR A 111 2.82 -2.73 -9.41
CA TYR A 111 4.02 -1.91 -9.42
C TYR A 111 4.65 -1.90 -8.04
N LEU A 112 5.98 -1.88 -7.99
CA LEU A 112 6.72 -1.55 -6.78
C LEU A 112 7.00 -0.04 -6.82
N GLN A 113 6.56 0.67 -5.78
CA GLN A 113 6.79 2.11 -5.61
C GLN A 113 7.73 2.34 -4.45
N TYR A 114 8.76 3.14 -4.66
CA TYR A 114 9.78 3.49 -3.68
C TYR A 114 9.83 5.00 -3.47
N TYR A 115 9.95 5.40 -2.21
CA TYR A 115 10.03 6.77 -1.74
C TYR A 115 11.31 6.91 -0.91
N SER A 116 12.24 7.73 -1.39
CA SER A 116 13.46 8.06 -0.64
C SER A 116 13.14 8.95 0.55
N GLY A 117 14.00 8.94 1.57
CA GLY A 117 13.80 9.79 2.74
C GLY A 117 13.76 11.28 2.42
N ALA A 118 14.55 11.76 1.45
CA ALA A 118 14.47 13.14 0.96
C ALA A 118 13.10 13.48 0.36
N ARG A 119 12.48 12.54 -0.38
CA ARG A 119 11.14 12.72 -0.95
C ARG A 119 10.09 12.77 0.15
N LEU A 120 10.18 11.89 1.13
CA LEU A 120 9.26 11.85 2.28
C LEU A 120 9.38 13.12 3.13
N LYS A 121 10.61 13.60 3.39
CA LYS A 121 10.87 14.84 4.11
C LYS A 121 10.29 16.06 3.39
N HIS A 122 10.41 16.13 2.06
CA HIS A 122 9.86 17.24 1.27
C HIS A 122 8.34 17.39 1.40
N TYR A 123 7.60 16.30 1.59
CA TYR A 123 6.14 16.32 1.80
C TYR A 123 5.74 16.13 3.26
N ASP A 124 6.69 16.16 4.20
CA ASP A 124 6.45 15.93 5.62
C ASP A 124 5.65 14.63 5.90
N ILE A 125 6.10 13.53 5.31
CA ILE A 125 5.53 12.18 5.51
C ILE A 125 6.45 11.40 6.45
N LYS A 126 6.06 11.27 7.72
CA LYS A 126 6.88 10.60 8.74
C LYS A 126 6.82 9.07 8.60
N ASN A 127 5.62 8.55 8.32
CA ASN A 127 5.34 7.13 8.06
C ASN A 127 4.00 6.98 7.30
N SER A 128 3.43 5.76 7.26
CA SER A 128 2.16 5.47 6.57
C SER A 128 0.91 6.04 7.27
N PHE A 129 1.01 6.47 8.52
CA PHE A 129 -0.07 7.07 9.32
C PHE A 129 0.13 8.56 9.50
N GLU A 130 1.35 8.97 9.86
CA GLU A 130 1.67 10.32 10.28
C GLU A 130 2.24 11.16 9.13
N SER A 131 1.62 12.32 8.92
CA SER A 131 2.12 13.39 8.05
C SER A 131 1.58 14.74 8.52
N LYS A 132 1.93 15.83 7.82
CA LYS A 132 1.38 17.18 8.10
C LYS A 132 -0.15 17.24 8.08
N SER A 133 -0.84 16.32 7.39
CA SER A 133 -2.30 16.34 7.24
C SER A 133 -3.08 15.89 8.49
N GLY A 134 -2.42 15.37 9.53
CA GLY A 134 -3.09 14.94 10.77
C GLY A 134 -3.97 13.68 10.67
N SER A 135 -4.41 13.27 9.47
CA SER A 135 -5.12 12.01 9.23
C SER A 135 -4.39 11.08 8.25
N GLN A 136 -4.50 9.77 8.49
CA GLN A 136 -3.90 8.73 7.64
C GLN A 136 -4.44 8.77 6.19
N ASP A 137 -5.74 8.99 6.03
CA ASP A 137 -6.40 9.01 4.72
C ASP A 137 -5.99 10.21 3.85
N GLU A 138 -5.56 11.29 4.50
CA GLU A 138 -5.02 12.47 3.84
C GLU A 138 -3.50 12.44 3.67
N ASN A 139 -2.84 11.39 4.18
CA ASN A 139 -1.40 11.25 4.08
C ASN A 139 -0.95 11.38 2.61
N PRO A 140 -0.09 12.37 2.27
CA PRO A 140 0.30 12.62 0.88
C PRO A 140 0.95 11.41 0.21
N LEU A 141 1.49 10.45 0.97
CA LEU A 141 2.11 9.20 0.49
C LEU A 141 1.27 8.49 -0.59
N TRP A 142 -0.05 8.57 -0.48
CA TRP A 142 -1.00 7.90 -1.39
C TRP A 142 -1.16 8.59 -2.74
N ARG A 143 -0.67 9.82 -2.90
CA ARG A 143 -0.95 10.67 -4.09
C ARG A 143 0.31 11.28 -4.70
N ILE A 144 1.39 11.38 -3.95
CA ILE A 144 2.63 11.97 -4.45
C ILE A 144 3.36 11.02 -5.41
N LYS A 145 4.06 11.59 -6.39
CA LYS A 145 4.92 10.83 -7.30
C LYS A 145 6.04 10.11 -6.51
N PRO A 146 6.21 8.78 -6.66
CA PRO A 146 7.30 8.04 -6.03
C PRO A 146 8.66 8.47 -6.57
N THR A 147 9.71 8.26 -5.79
CA THR A 147 11.11 8.45 -6.24
C THR A 147 11.41 7.53 -7.42
N THR A 148 10.98 6.27 -7.31
CA THR A 148 11.11 5.27 -8.38
C THR A 148 9.89 4.38 -8.39
N MET A 149 9.46 3.98 -9.58
CA MET A 149 8.40 2.98 -9.75
C MET A 149 8.78 2.00 -10.85
N VAL A 150 8.63 0.70 -10.59
CA VAL A 150 8.89 -0.36 -11.57
C VAL A 150 7.73 -1.34 -11.63
N LYS A 151 7.45 -1.86 -12.83
CA LYS A 151 6.48 -2.94 -12.99
C LYS A 151 7.09 -4.24 -12.50
N ILE A 152 6.37 -4.97 -11.66
CA ILE A 152 6.73 -6.35 -11.31
C ILE A 152 6.35 -7.25 -12.47
N ASN A 153 7.33 -7.99 -13.00
CA ASN A 153 7.16 -8.89 -14.14
C ASN A 153 6.64 -10.26 -13.70
N HIS A 154 7.20 -10.79 -12.61
CA HIS A 154 6.83 -12.06 -12.03
C HIS A 154 7.09 -12.01 -10.52
N PHE A 155 6.43 -12.90 -9.78
CA PHE A 155 6.67 -13.09 -8.36
C PHE A 155 6.47 -14.56 -8.00
N LYS A 156 7.14 -15.00 -6.94
CA LYS A 156 6.86 -16.29 -6.30
C LYS A 156 6.86 -16.11 -4.80
N THR A 157 6.09 -16.92 -4.09
CA THR A 157 6.08 -16.95 -2.63
C THR A 157 6.38 -18.37 -2.18
N THR A 158 7.32 -18.52 -1.25
CA THR A 158 7.74 -19.79 -0.67
C THR A 158 7.77 -19.60 0.84
N GLY A 159 6.92 -20.34 1.57
CA GLY A 159 6.72 -20.13 3.00
C GLY A 159 6.34 -18.68 3.32
N ASN A 160 7.09 -18.05 4.24
CA ASN A 160 6.92 -16.65 4.62
C ASN A 160 7.69 -15.65 3.75
N THR A 161 8.36 -16.11 2.69
CA THR A 161 9.19 -15.26 1.81
C THR A 161 8.54 -15.04 0.46
N SER A 162 8.37 -13.78 0.10
CA SER A 162 7.94 -13.34 -1.23
C SER A 162 9.14 -12.84 -2.03
N TYR A 163 9.27 -13.29 -3.27
CA TYR A 163 10.27 -12.84 -4.21
C TYR A 163 9.58 -12.11 -5.35
N VAL A 164 9.99 -10.88 -5.63
CA VAL A 164 9.48 -10.08 -6.74
C VAL A 164 10.58 -9.78 -7.73
N TYR A 165 10.26 -9.85 -9.02
CA TYR A 165 11.21 -9.73 -10.11
C TYR A 165 10.84 -8.55 -11.00
N TYR A 166 11.82 -7.72 -11.33
CA TYR A 166 11.62 -6.52 -12.14
C TYR A 166 12.88 -6.21 -12.96
N LYS A 167 12.70 -5.43 -14.03
CA LYS A 167 13.78 -5.21 -15.02
C LYS A 167 14.85 -4.19 -14.61
N LYS A 168 14.52 -3.24 -13.75
CA LYS A 168 15.41 -2.12 -13.38
C LYS A 168 15.67 -2.11 -11.87
N PRO A 169 16.93 -1.99 -11.41
CA PRO A 169 17.22 -1.91 -9.99
C PRO A 169 16.61 -0.65 -9.38
N ILE A 170 16.36 -0.67 -8.08
CA ILE A 170 15.85 0.48 -7.35
C ILE A 170 16.93 0.95 -6.38
N LYS A 171 17.54 2.10 -6.67
CA LYS A 171 18.51 2.72 -5.76
C LYS A 171 17.88 2.94 -4.38
N GLY A 172 18.46 2.31 -3.36
CA GLY A 172 17.99 2.35 -1.98
C GLY A 172 17.21 1.12 -1.53
N LEU A 173 16.92 0.16 -2.44
CA LEU A 173 16.46 -1.17 -2.07
C LEU A 173 17.58 -2.21 -2.29
N PRO A 174 17.68 -3.21 -1.39
CA PRO A 174 18.71 -4.25 -1.47
C PRO A 174 18.33 -5.36 -2.45
N ASP A 175 18.03 -4.98 -3.70
CA ASP A 175 17.75 -5.95 -4.75
C ASP A 175 19.01 -6.54 -5.38
N ARG A 176 18.91 -7.80 -5.81
CA ARG A 176 20.03 -8.53 -6.41
C ARG A 176 19.75 -8.81 -7.86
N LYS A 177 20.73 -8.56 -8.73
CA LYS A 177 20.67 -9.00 -10.13
C LYS A 177 20.68 -10.54 -10.15
N VAL A 178 19.68 -11.15 -10.79
CA VAL A 178 19.53 -12.62 -10.85
C VAL A 178 19.62 -13.16 -12.28
N SER A 179 19.63 -12.27 -13.27
CA SER A 179 19.89 -12.59 -14.67
C SER A 179 20.32 -11.33 -15.42
N SER A 180 20.63 -11.44 -16.71
CA SER A 180 20.88 -10.28 -17.57
C SER A 180 19.69 -9.30 -17.65
N ARG A 181 18.46 -9.78 -17.39
CA ARG A 181 17.22 -8.99 -17.58
C ARG A 181 16.48 -8.62 -16.30
N TYR A 182 16.79 -9.28 -15.18
CA TYR A 182 15.99 -9.18 -13.96
C TYR A 182 16.81 -8.97 -12.70
N TYR A 183 16.27 -8.12 -11.85
CA TYR A 183 16.60 -7.95 -10.45
C TYR A 183 15.51 -8.61 -9.60
N ARG A 184 15.89 -9.07 -8.41
CA ARG A 184 15.01 -9.74 -7.46
C ARG A 184 15.11 -9.07 -6.11
N LEU A 185 13.96 -8.72 -5.53
CA LEU A 185 13.82 -8.33 -4.14
C LEU A 185 13.17 -9.48 -3.36
N SER A 186 13.81 -9.92 -2.28
CA SER A 186 13.24 -10.89 -1.33
C SER A 186 12.64 -10.15 -0.14
N ILE A 187 11.40 -10.49 0.23
CA ILE A 187 10.64 -9.88 1.31
C ILE A 187 10.13 -11.01 2.19
N GLN A 188 10.76 -11.22 3.33
CA GLN A 188 10.42 -12.26 4.30
C GLN A 188 9.64 -11.65 5.46
N LYS A 189 8.44 -12.17 5.73
CA LYS A 189 7.69 -11.83 6.94
C LYS A 189 8.35 -12.51 8.14
N ILE A 190 8.68 -11.74 9.18
CA ILE A 190 9.29 -12.26 10.41
C ILE A 190 8.22 -12.50 11.46
N LYS A 191 7.72 -11.43 12.11
CA LYS A 191 6.74 -11.52 13.18
C LYS A 191 5.91 -10.25 13.29
N ASN A 192 4.71 -10.37 13.85
CA ASN A 192 3.92 -9.23 14.28
C ASN A 192 4.47 -8.75 15.62
N GLN A 193 4.40 -7.44 15.88
CA GLN A 193 4.88 -6.79 17.10
C GLN A 193 3.88 -5.71 17.51
N GLN A 194 3.85 -5.41 18.80
CA GLN A 194 3.13 -4.27 19.36
C GLN A 194 4.00 -3.59 20.41
N ARG A 195 3.80 -2.31 20.62
CA ARG A 195 4.42 -1.58 21.73
C ARG A 195 3.56 -0.40 22.17
N THR A 196 3.52 -0.19 23.47
CA THR A 196 2.85 0.95 24.10
C THR A 196 3.91 1.90 24.69
N TRP A 197 3.74 3.19 24.45
CA TRP A 197 4.48 4.28 25.08
C TRP A 197 3.53 5.05 25.97
N ARG A 198 3.88 5.25 27.23
CA ARG A 198 3.07 6.00 28.20
C ARG A 198 3.71 7.35 28.51
N ASN A 199 2.90 8.38 28.63
CA ASN A 199 3.30 9.71 29.09
C ASN A 199 2.20 10.29 29.98
N GLY A 200 2.39 10.22 31.30
CA GLY A 200 1.32 10.49 32.27
C GLY A 200 0.15 9.52 32.06
N ASP A 201 -1.07 10.06 31.98
CA ASP A 201 -2.30 9.30 31.76
C ASP A 201 -2.53 8.93 30.29
N SER A 202 -1.76 9.51 29.36
CA SER A 202 -1.87 9.20 27.93
C SER A 202 -1.02 7.99 27.55
N ALA A 203 -1.54 7.13 26.69
CA ALA A 203 -0.80 6.04 26.08
C ALA A 203 -0.95 6.05 24.55
N LEU A 204 0.15 5.77 23.85
CA LEU A 204 0.16 5.47 22.42
C LEU A 204 0.54 4.01 22.26
N THR A 205 -0.32 3.20 21.64
CA THR A 205 -0.01 1.83 21.24
C THR A 205 0.11 1.74 19.73
N ALA A 206 1.12 1.05 19.24
CA ALA A 206 1.28 0.78 17.80
C ALA A 206 1.53 -0.70 17.54
N TRP A 207 0.98 -1.18 16.43
CA TRP A 207 1.14 -2.55 15.94
C TRP A 207 1.81 -2.54 14.58
N TRP A 208 2.84 -3.38 14.40
CA TRP A 208 3.52 -3.50 13.12
C TRP A 208 3.92 -4.94 12.83
N THR A 209 4.17 -5.25 11.56
CA THR A 209 4.83 -6.50 11.18
C THR A 209 6.27 -6.21 10.79
N GLN A 210 7.22 -6.97 11.34
CA GLN A 210 8.62 -6.94 10.94
C GLN A 210 8.86 -7.78 9.69
N TYR A 211 9.71 -7.27 8.81
CA TYR A 211 10.15 -7.91 7.59
C TYR A 211 11.67 -7.85 7.46
N ASN A 212 12.24 -8.90 6.87
CA ASN A 212 13.57 -8.85 6.29
C ASN A 212 13.44 -8.66 4.78
N VAL A 213 13.99 -7.57 4.26
CA VAL A 213 13.98 -7.23 2.83
C VAL A 213 15.42 -7.24 2.33
N GLY A 214 15.78 -8.24 1.53
CA GLY A 214 17.13 -8.39 0.97
C GLY A 214 18.28 -8.39 2.00
N GLY A 215 18.03 -8.74 3.27
CA GLY A 215 19.00 -8.68 4.36
C GLY A 215 18.82 -7.49 5.31
N HIS A 216 17.93 -6.55 5.00
CA HIS A 216 17.73 -5.31 5.76
C HIS A 216 16.38 -5.32 6.50
N ALA A 217 16.33 -4.67 7.66
CA ALA A 217 15.11 -4.57 8.46
C ALA A 217 14.11 -3.56 7.88
N PHE A 218 12.87 -3.99 7.73
CA PHE A 218 11.72 -3.15 7.40
C PHE A 218 10.55 -3.50 8.31
N TYR A 219 9.56 -2.61 8.37
CA TYR A 219 8.29 -2.87 9.04
C TYR A 219 7.10 -2.31 8.26
N ASP A 220 5.95 -2.96 8.39
CA ASP A 220 4.64 -2.46 7.97
C ASP A 220 3.89 -2.03 9.23
N LEU A 221 3.68 -0.72 9.40
CA LEU A 221 2.85 -0.20 10.47
C LEU A 221 1.40 -0.49 10.14
N ILE A 222 0.73 -1.25 11.00
CA ILE A 222 -0.61 -1.78 10.77
C ILE A 222 -1.67 -0.89 11.40
N GLU A 223 -1.40 -0.42 12.60
CA GLU A 223 -2.36 0.28 13.45
C GLU A 223 -1.63 1.12 14.48
N MET A 224 -2.25 2.24 14.86
CA MET A 224 -1.83 3.12 15.93
C MET A 224 -3.08 3.61 16.66
N GLU A 225 -3.09 3.48 17.97
CA GLU A 225 -4.16 3.94 18.86
C GLU A 225 -3.54 4.83 19.92
N ALA A 226 -4.13 6.00 20.14
CA ALA A 226 -3.78 6.89 21.24
C ALA A 226 -4.99 7.00 22.16
N ASP A 227 -4.79 6.78 23.46
CA ASP A 227 -5.79 7.06 24.47
C ASP A 227 -5.98 8.59 24.53
N SER A 228 -7.22 9.02 24.28
CA SER A 228 -7.68 10.41 24.40
C SER A 228 -8.16 10.72 25.80
#